data_AF-A0A6A5ZUI9-F1
#
_entry.id   AF-A0A6A5ZUI9-F1
#
_cell.length_a   1.000
_cell.length_b   1.000
_cell.length_c   1.000
_cell.angle_alpha   90.00
_cell.angle_beta   90.00
_cell.angle_gamma   90.00
#
_symmetry.space_group_name_H-M   'P 1'
#
loop_
_entity.id
_entity.type
_entity.pdbx_description
1 polymer ?
#
loop_
_entity_poly.entity_id
_entity_poly.type
_entity_poly.pdbx_seq_one_letter_code
_entity_poly.pdbx_strand_id
1 'polypeptide(L)'
;MGTNSLAKVHGEWPQRLLHVESMTSYERKSDNTYNGHKEPRYNILTYTWGRFPGSKHDCSITVAGIDWRIPAVRPDHFTIGEFEHTIKTIGREQDVG
;
A
#
# COMPACT_ATOMS: atom_id res chain seq x y z
N MET A 1 -28.71 -1.06 -25.52
CA MET A 1 -27.85 0.10 -25.19
C MET A 1 -27.60 0.06 -23.69
N GLY A 2 -26.43 -0.44 -23.27
CA GLY A 2 -26.06 -0.47 -21.85
C GLY A 2 -25.62 0.93 -21.42
N THR A 3 -26.34 1.53 -20.50
CA THR A 3 -25.93 2.78 -19.85
C THR A 3 -24.67 2.50 -19.04
N ASN A 4 -23.50 2.89 -19.57
CA ASN A 4 -22.28 3.05 -18.80
C ASN A 4 -22.51 4.14 -17.76
N SER A 5 -23.08 3.76 -16.61
CA SER A 5 -23.06 4.61 -15.43
C SER A 5 -21.64 4.55 -14.88
N LEU A 6 -20.81 5.49 -15.30
CA LEU A 6 -19.55 5.76 -14.62
C LEU A 6 -19.91 6.04 -13.16
N ALA A 7 -19.47 5.15 -12.26
CA ALA A 7 -19.73 5.28 -10.84
C ALA A 7 -19.33 6.68 -10.38
N LYS A 8 -20.27 7.38 -9.73
CA LYS A 8 -20.06 8.71 -9.17
C LYS A 8 -18.88 8.65 -8.19
N VAL A 9 -17.73 9.21 -8.56
CA VAL A 9 -16.53 9.22 -7.73
C VAL A 9 -16.75 10.20 -6.57
N HIS A 10 -17.05 9.67 -5.40
CA HIS A 10 -17.04 10.43 -4.16
C HIS A 10 -15.58 10.54 -3.65
N GLY A 11 -14.93 11.66 -4.00
CA GLY A 11 -13.77 12.29 -3.33
C GLY A 11 -12.57 11.44 -2.90
N GLU A 12 -11.46 11.57 -3.64
CA GLU A 12 -10.02 11.60 -3.25
C GLU A 12 -9.40 10.63 -2.22
N TRP A 13 -10.10 9.63 -1.70
CA TRP A 13 -9.50 8.66 -0.77
C TRP A 13 -8.87 7.45 -1.48
N PRO A 14 -7.67 6.99 -1.04
CA PRO A 14 -7.01 5.82 -1.64
C PRO A 14 -7.91 4.58 -1.64
N GLN A 15 -7.86 3.74 -2.68
CA GLN A 15 -8.64 2.49 -2.65
C GLN A 15 -8.21 1.59 -1.48
N ARG A 16 -6.95 1.64 -1.08
CA ARG A 16 -6.40 0.82 0.00
C ARG A 16 -5.39 1.59 0.81
N LEU A 17 -5.31 1.27 2.10
CA LEU A 17 -4.26 1.75 3.01
C LEU A 17 -3.52 0.57 3.62
N LEU A 18 -2.22 0.73 3.87
CA LEU A 18 -1.40 -0.26 4.55
C LEU A 18 -1.34 0.09 6.04
N HIS A 19 -1.81 -0.80 6.89
CA HIS A 19 -1.54 -0.73 8.32
C HIS A 19 -0.11 -1.21 8.58
N VAL A 20 0.77 -0.30 9.00
CA VAL A 20 2.22 -0.52 9.04
C VAL A 20 2.62 -1.58 10.07
N GLU A 21 1.99 -1.63 11.24
CA GLU A 21 2.34 -2.59 12.29
C GLU A 21 2.03 -4.02 11.88
N SER A 22 0.84 -4.26 11.33
CA SER A 22 0.43 -5.61 10.92
C SER A 22 0.83 -5.96 9.48
N MET A 23 1.39 -5.01 8.72
CA MET A 23 1.64 -5.13 7.27
C MET A 23 0.39 -5.61 6.49
N THR A 24 -0.80 -5.15 6.90
CA THR A 24 -2.08 -5.53 6.28
C THR A 24 -2.62 -4.40 5.44
N SER A 25 -2.89 -4.66 4.16
CA SER A 25 -3.59 -3.73 3.29
C SER A 25 -5.10 -3.87 3.47
N TYR A 26 -5.75 -2.79 3.91
CA TYR A 26 -7.20 -2.72 4.05
C TYR A 26 -7.80 -1.96 2.88
N GLU A 27 -8.83 -2.54 2.27
CA GLU A 27 -9.63 -1.86 1.26
C GLU A 27 -10.58 -0.85 1.88
N ARG A 28 -10.75 0.28 1.18
CA ARG A 28 -11.70 1.33 1.53
C ARG A 28 -13.11 0.76 1.51
N LYS A 29 -13.82 0.89 2.64
CA LYS A 29 -15.26 0.62 2.75
C LYS A 29 -16.07 1.90 2.52
N SER A 30 -17.39 1.80 2.65
CA SER A 30 -18.28 2.97 2.67
C SER A 30 -17.77 4.05 3.61
N ASP A 31 -17.96 5.31 3.23
CA ASP A 31 -17.64 6.48 4.08
C ASP A 31 -16.15 6.56 4.46
N ASN A 32 -15.26 6.25 3.50
CA ASN A 32 -13.79 6.35 3.64
C ASN A 32 -13.23 5.62 4.86
N THR A 33 -13.78 4.45 5.17
CA THR A 33 -13.41 3.66 6.35
C THR A 33 -12.43 2.55 6.00
N TYR A 34 -11.37 2.39 6.80
CA TYR A 34 -10.33 1.37 6.66
C TYR A 34 -10.11 0.70 8.01
N ASN A 35 -10.22 -0.62 8.07
CA ASN A 35 -10.08 -1.38 9.33
C ASN A 35 -10.94 -0.83 10.50
N GLY A 36 -12.12 -0.25 10.20
CA GLY A 36 -12.99 0.37 11.22
C GLY A 36 -12.65 1.82 11.58
N HIS A 37 -11.57 2.38 11.05
CA HIS A 37 -11.20 3.79 11.21
C HIS A 37 -11.71 4.61 10.03
N LYS A 38 -12.53 5.64 10.32
CA LYS A 38 -12.99 6.59 9.32
C LYS A 38 -11.91 7.62 9.04
N GLU A 39 -11.58 7.82 7.78
CA GLU A 39 -10.68 8.87 7.30
C GLU A 39 -9.36 8.96 8.10
N PRO A 40 -8.63 7.84 8.31
CA PRO A 40 -7.42 7.85 9.11
C PRO A 40 -6.33 8.68 8.43
N ARG A 41 -5.47 9.32 9.23
CA ARG A 41 -4.24 9.94 8.72
C ARG A 41 -3.37 8.88 8.06
N TYR A 42 -2.69 9.27 6.97
CA TYR A 42 -1.82 8.37 6.24
C TYR A 42 -0.64 9.13 5.63
N ASN A 43 0.45 8.41 5.39
CA ASN A 43 1.58 8.88 4.61
C ASN A 43 1.54 8.27 3.20
N ILE A 44 2.18 8.95 2.24
CA ILE A 44 2.29 8.48 0.85
C ILE A 44 3.74 8.09 0.60
N LEU A 45 3.94 6.83 0.18
CA LEU A 45 5.21 6.32 -0.32
C LEU A 45 5.05 5.89 -1.78
N THR A 46 5.68 6.62 -2.69
CA THR A 46 5.69 6.28 -4.11
C THR A 46 6.99 5.56 -4.45
N TYR A 47 6.86 4.40 -5.08
CA TYR A 47 8.00 3.58 -5.46
C TYR A 47 7.67 2.76 -6.71
N THR A 48 8.65 2.53 -7.58
CA THR A 48 8.43 1.94 -8.90
C THR A 48 9.20 0.64 -9.07
N TRP A 49 8.46 -0.47 -9.22
CA TRP A 49 9.02 -1.81 -9.45
C TRP A 49 9.70 -1.98 -10.82
N GLY A 50 9.21 -1.28 -11.85
CA GLY A 50 9.57 -1.54 -13.26
C GLY A 50 11.01 -1.24 -13.66
N ARG A 51 11.77 -0.52 -12.81
CA ARG A 51 13.16 -0.15 -13.14
C ARG A 51 14.16 -1.29 -12.87
N PHE A 52 13.94 -2.08 -11.81
CA PHE A 52 14.86 -3.12 -11.37
C PHE A 52 14.09 -4.41 -11.04
N PRO A 53 13.40 -5.02 -12.02
CA PRO A 53 12.59 -6.21 -11.79
C PRO A 53 13.46 -7.36 -11.29
N GLY A 54 13.11 -7.92 -10.14
CA GLY A 54 13.71 -9.14 -9.61
C GLY A 54 13.30 -10.38 -10.40
N SER A 55 14.02 -11.47 -10.18
CA SER A 55 13.67 -12.79 -10.71
C SER A 55 12.41 -13.34 -10.01
N LYS A 56 11.78 -14.38 -10.59
CA LYS A 56 10.67 -15.09 -9.95
C LYS A 56 11.04 -15.76 -8.63
N HIS A 57 12.33 -15.96 -8.39
CA HIS A 57 12.92 -16.57 -7.20
C HIS A 57 13.32 -15.54 -6.15
N ASP A 58 13.36 -14.27 -6.52
CA ASP A 58 13.66 -13.19 -5.59
C ASP A 58 12.45 -12.98 -4.68
N CYS A 59 12.73 -12.67 -3.42
CA CYS A 59 11.68 -12.41 -2.45
C CYS A 59 10.97 -11.07 -2.77
N SER A 60 9.69 -10.98 -2.43
CA SER A 60 8.91 -9.74 -2.47
C SER A 60 8.51 -9.35 -1.05
N ILE A 61 8.20 -8.07 -0.83
CA ILE A 61 7.61 -7.66 0.44
C ILE A 61 6.31 -8.44 0.68
N THR A 62 6.11 -8.88 1.92
CA THR A 62 4.90 -9.59 2.32
C THR A 62 3.89 -8.57 2.84
N VAL A 63 2.75 -8.49 2.16
CA VAL A 63 1.60 -7.65 2.56
C VAL A 63 0.38 -8.55 2.66
N ALA A 64 -0.27 -8.54 3.82
CA ALA A 64 -1.51 -9.30 4.02
C ALA A 64 -2.72 -8.54 3.44
N GLY A 65 -3.81 -9.25 3.19
CA GLY A 65 -5.09 -8.67 2.76
C GLY A 65 -5.18 -8.35 1.26
N ILE A 66 -4.18 -8.70 0.46
CA ILE A 66 -4.18 -8.56 -1.00
C ILE A 66 -4.25 -9.95 -1.67
N ASP A 67 -4.81 -10.01 -2.86
CA ASP A 67 -4.93 -11.23 -3.67
C ASP A 67 -3.99 -11.26 -4.90
N TRP A 68 -3.26 -10.17 -5.14
CA TRP A 68 -2.22 -10.10 -6.18
C TRP A 68 -0.82 -10.32 -5.61
N ARG A 69 0.05 -10.85 -6.46
CA ARG A 69 1.48 -10.96 -6.16
C ARG A 69 2.16 -9.60 -6.30
N ILE A 70 2.88 -9.18 -5.28
CA ILE A 70 3.78 -8.03 -5.38
C ILE A 70 5.05 -8.44 -6.14
N PRO A 71 5.48 -7.68 -7.18
CA PRO A 71 6.72 -7.95 -7.88
C PRO A 71 7.94 -7.91 -6.95
N ALA A 72 8.97 -8.69 -7.25
CA ALA A 72 10.26 -8.57 -6.56
C ALA A 72 11.09 -7.43 -7.17
N VAL A 73 11.96 -6.80 -6.37
CA VAL A 73 13.06 -5.96 -6.85
C VAL A 73 14.38 -6.72 -6.69
N ARG A 74 15.31 -6.50 -7.62
CA ARG A 74 16.67 -7.03 -7.53
C ARG A 74 17.36 -6.57 -6.22
N PRO A 75 17.86 -7.51 -5.39
CA PRO A 75 18.49 -7.16 -4.11
C PRO A 75 19.69 -6.22 -4.21
N ASP A 76 20.43 -6.23 -5.33
CA ASP A 76 21.58 -5.33 -5.57
C ASP A 76 21.17 -3.84 -5.65
N HIS A 77 19.88 -3.54 -5.73
CA HIS A 77 19.35 -2.18 -5.85
C HIS A 77 18.53 -1.76 -4.64
N PHE A 78 17.64 -2.64 -4.17
CA PHE A 78 16.79 -2.38 -3.01
C PHE A 78 16.29 -3.69 -2.43
N THR A 79 16.68 -3.95 -1.19
CA THR A 79 16.30 -5.17 -0.48
C THR A 79 14.92 -5.01 0.17
N ILE A 80 14.31 -6.14 0.51
CA ILE A 80 13.03 -6.17 1.25
C ILE A 80 13.22 -5.57 2.65
N GLY A 81 14.35 -5.85 3.30
CA GLY A 81 14.65 -5.30 4.61
C GLY A 81 14.70 -3.78 4.60
N GLU A 82 15.32 -3.18 3.57
CA GLU A 82 15.32 -1.72 3.38
C GLU A 82 13.92 -1.19 3.09
N PHE A 83 13.10 -1.93 2.33
CA PHE A 83 11.74 -1.52 2.06
C PHE A 83 10.86 -1.53 3.31
N GLU A 84 10.89 -2.62 4.06
CA GLU A 84 10.19 -2.74 5.35
C GLU A 84 10.67 -1.70 6.35
N HIS A 85 11.98 -1.45 6.42
CA HIS A 85 12.54 -0.41 7.26
C HIS A 85 12.04 0.99 6.87
N THR A 86 11.96 1.27 5.57
CA THR A 86 11.41 2.53 5.04
C THR A 86 9.95 2.70 5.43
N ILE A 87 9.11 1.67 5.19
CA ILE A 87 7.68 1.67 5.54
C ILE A 87 7.49 1.88 7.05
N LYS A 88 8.25 1.17 7.89
CA LYS A 88 8.20 1.33 9.35
C LYS A 88 8.67 2.72 9.77
N THR A 89 9.68 3.28 9.11
CA THR A 89 10.19 4.60 9.43
C THR A 89 9.20 5.70 9.11
N ILE A 90 8.55 5.66 7.95
CA ILE A 90 7.49 6.62 7.60
C ILE A 90 6.21 6.38 8.41
N GLY A 91 5.94 5.15 8.85
CA GLY A 91 4.74 4.80 9.60
C GLY A 91 4.79 5.16 11.08
N ARG A 92 5.99 5.42 11.62
CA ARG A 92 6.16 6.01 12.94
C ARG A 92 5.67 7.46 12.88
N GLU A 93 4.50 7.76 13.44
CA GLU A 93 4.07 9.15 13.59
C GLU A 93 5.03 9.90 14.53
N GLN A 94 5.39 11.11 14.10
CA GLN A 94 5.81 12.17 14.99
C GLN A 94 4.58 12.63 15.77
N ASP A 95 4.47 12.19 17.02
CA ASP A 95 3.68 12.87 18.06
C ASP A 95 4.34 14.24 18.34
N VAL A 96 4.07 15.23 17.48
CA VAL A 96 4.20 16.63 17.87
C VAL A 96 2.78 17.19 17.85
N GLY A 97 2.32 17.55 19.05
CA GLY A 97 0.93 17.83 19.39
C GLY A 97 0.31 19.07 18.77
#